data_AF-A0A0F6AM33-F1
#
_entry.id   AF-A0A0F6AM33-F1
#
_cell.length_a   1.000
_cell.length_b   1.000
_cell.length_c   1.000
_cell.angle_alpha   90.00
_cell.angle_beta   90.00
_cell.angle_gamma   90.00
#
_symmetry.space_group_name_H-M   'P 1'
#
loop_
_entity.id
_entity.type
_entity.pdbx_description
1 polymer ?
#
loop_
_entity_poly.entity_id
_entity_poly.type
_entity_poly.pdbx_seq_one_letter_code
_entity_poly.pdbx_strand_id
1 'polypeptide(L)'
;MAKVIFVLAMDVSGKIASSVEGWNSFEDRKNFREITTEIGNVVMGRVTFEEIGRPLPERLNVVLTRRRRSSDDPSLVFFNGSPGDVVKFLEGKGYERVAVIGGKTVFTEFLREKLVDELFVTVEPYVFGKGIPFFDEFEGYFPLKLLEMRRLNERGTLFLKYSVEKSHR
;
A
#
# COMPACT_ATOMS: atom_id res chain seq x y z
N MET A 1 -4.85 16.00 -9.29
CA MET A 1 -4.15 14.71 -9.20
C MET A 1 -4.78 13.96 -8.04
N ALA A 2 -5.26 12.74 -8.27
CA ALA A 2 -5.76 11.86 -7.23
C ALA A 2 -4.70 11.67 -6.15
N LYS A 3 -5.16 11.60 -4.91
CA LYS A 3 -4.28 11.47 -3.74
C LYS A 3 -3.76 10.05 -3.64
N VAL A 4 -2.44 9.88 -3.53
CA VAL A 4 -1.81 8.57 -3.39
C VAL A 4 -1.63 8.23 -1.91
N ILE A 5 -2.23 7.12 -1.49
CA ILE A 5 -2.23 6.65 -0.10
C ILE A 5 -1.54 5.30 -0.06
N PHE A 6 -0.46 5.21 0.70
CA PHE A 6 0.13 3.91 1.00
C PHE A 6 -0.65 3.26 2.14
N VAL A 7 -1.03 2.00 1.97
CA VAL A 7 -1.72 1.22 3.02
C VAL A 7 -0.89 -0.04 3.26
N LEU A 8 -0.27 -0.15 4.43
CA LEU A 8 0.62 -1.26 4.75
C LEU A 8 0.64 -1.63 6.22
N ALA A 9 1.00 -2.89 6.49
CA ALA A 9 1.39 -3.37 7.80
C ALA A 9 2.90 -3.67 7.83
N MET A 10 3.55 -3.45 8.96
CA MET A 10 4.95 -3.77 9.19
C MET A 10 5.21 -4.16 10.64
N ASP A 11 6.35 -4.80 10.91
CA ASP A 11 6.87 -4.95 12.26
C ASP A 11 7.57 -3.66 12.74
N VAL A 12 8.00 -3.63 14.01
CA VAL A 12 8.67 -2.47 14.60
C VAL A 12 9.97 -2.09 13.87
N SER A 13 10.61 -3.05 13.17
CA SER A 13 11.84 -2.81 12.41
C SER A 13 11.63 -2.42 10.94
N GLY A 14 10.38 -2.17 10.51
CA GLY A 14 10.07 -1.65 9.17
C GLY A 14 9.99 -2.70 8.06
N LYS A 15 9.79 -3.97 8.39
CA LYS A 15 9.63 -5.06 7.42
C LYS A 15 8.15 -5.36 7.17
N ILE A 16 7.78 -5.43 5.90
CA ILE A 16 6.40 -5.60 5.42
C ILE A 16 6.03 -7.06 5.13
N ALA A 17 7.00 -7.97 5.17
CA ALA A 17 6.78 -9.40 5.06
C ALA A 17 7.88 -10.17 5.79
N SER A 18 7.54 -11.33 6.33
CA SER A 18 8.46 -12.27 6.98
C SER A 18 7.91 -13.70 6.85
N SER A 19 8.69 -14.71 7.21
CA SER A 19 8.26 -16.10 7.27
C SER A 19 7.46 -16.43 8.54
N VAL A 20 7.23 -15.45 9.43
CA VAL A 20 6.40 -15.63 10.63
C VAL A 20 4.96 -15.84 10.20
N GLU A 21 4.34 -16.93 10.61
CA GLU A 21 2.93 -17.21 10.28
C GLU A 21 1.98 -16.36 11.14
N GLY A 22 0.87 -15.92 10.56
CA GLY A 22 -0.22 -15.28 11.30
C GLY A 22 0.13 -13.98 12.03
N TRP A 23 1.19 -13.28 11.60
CA TRP A 23 1.65 -12.05 12.25
C TRP A 23 0.68 -10.87 12.07
N ASN A 24 -0.07 -10.84 10.96
CA ASN A 24 -1.12 -9.86 10.69
C ASN A 24 -2.33 -10.12 11.58
N SER A 25 -2.66 -9.16 12.45
CA SER A 25 -3.77 -9.26 13.39
C SER A 25 -5.13 -9.32 12.69
N PHE A 26 -6.15 -9.79 13.42
CA PHE A 26 -7.52 -9.77 12.91
C PHE A 26 -8.00 -8.33 12.67
N GLU A 27 -7.70 -7.43 13.60
CA GLU A 27 -8.13 -6.04 13.55
C GLU A 27 -7.45 -5.27 12.41
N ASP A 28 -6.16 -5.52 12.14
CA ASP A 28 -5.49 -4.97 10.97
C ASP A 28 -6.14 -5.41 9.67
N ARG A 29 -6.37 -6.72 9.48
CA ARG A 29 -7.01 -7.24 8.26
C ARG A 29 -8.42 -6.67 8.05
N LYS A 30 -9.16 -6.44 9.13
CA LYS A 30 -10.47 -5.78 9.09
C LYS A 30 -10.34 -4.31 8.68
N ASN A 31 -9.45 -3.56 9.33
CA ASN A 31 -9.18 -2.14 9.05
C ASN A 31 -8.66 -1.92 7.62
N PHE A 32 -7.75 -2.79 7.14
CA PHE A 32 -7.26 -2.80 5.75
C PHE A 32 -8.39 -2.99 4.75
N ARG A 33 -9.30 -3.94 5.01
CA ARG A 33 -10.46 -4.16 4.15
C ARG A 33 -11.31 -2.90 4.08
N GLU A 34 -11.74 -2.37 5.22
CA GLU A 34 -12.60 -1.19 5.32
C GLU A 34 -12.01 0.00 4.56
N ILE A 35 -10.73 0.34 4.82
CA ILE A 35 -10.02 1.44 4.16
C ILE A 35 -9.96 1.23 2.64
N THR A 36 -9.53 0.05 2.19
CA THR A 36 -9.31 -0.18 0.76
C THR A 36 -10.63 -0.28 -0.01
N THR A 37 -11.70 -0.80 0.61
CA THR A 37 -13.05 -0.78 0.00
C THR A 37 -13.62 0.63 -0.06
N GLU A 38 -13.38 1.48 0.94
CA GLU A 38 -13.81 2.89 0.93
C GLU A 38 -13.07 3.70 -0.16
N ILE A 39 -11.80 3.40 -0.42
CA ILE A 39 -11.04 3.97 -1.54
C ILE A 39 -11.51 3.38 -2.89
N GLY A 40 -11.94 2.12 -2.89
CA GLY A 40 -12.54 1.43 -4.04
C GLY A 40 -11.55 0.89 -5.07
N ASN A 41 -10.25 1.07 -4.86
CA ASN A 41 -9.19 0.49 -5.68
C ASN A 41 -7.98 0.10 -4.85
N VAL A 42 -7.17 -0.83 -5.37
CA VAL A 42 -5.87 -1.22 -4.83
C VAL A 42 -4.85 -1.34 -5.96
N VAL A 43 -3.67 -0.77 -5.77
CA VAL A 43 -2.51 -0.89 -6.65
C VAL A 43 -1.47 -1.76 -5.97
N MET A 44 -1.05 -2.82 -6.64
CA MET A 44 -0.07 -3.75 -6.10
C MET A 44 0.90 -4.29 -7.15
N GLY A 45 2.04 -4.81 -6.70
CA GLY A 45 2.99 -5.52 -7.55
C GLY A 45 2.59 -6.97 -7.79
N ARG A 46 3.11 -7.57 -8.87
CA ARG A 46 2.88 -8.99 -9.20
C ARG A 46 3.13 -9.95 -8.02
N VAL A 47 4.22 -9.76 -7.28
CA VAL A 47 4.58 -10.67 -6.16
C VAL A 47 3.53 -10.62 -5.06
N THR A 48 3.08 -9.41 -4.68
CA THR A 48 2.01 -9.21 -3.70
C THR A 48 0.69 -9.81 -4.18
N PHE A 49 0.35 -9.65 -5.46
CA PHE A 49 -0.85 -10.28 -6.01
C PHE A 49 -0.78 -11.82 -5.97
N GLU A 50 0.37 -12.41 -6.31
CA GLU A 50 0.60 -13.86 -6.23
C GLU A 50 0.53 -14.37 -4.79
N GLU A 51 0.98 -13.58 -3.80
CA GLU A 51 0.86 -13.89 -2.37
C GLU A 51 -0.59 -13.82 -1.85
N ILE A 52 -1.37 -12.83 -2.31
CA ILE A 52 -2.82 -12.75 -1.99
C ILE A 52 -3.60 -13.88 -2.70
N GLY A 53 -3.15 -14.28 -3.89
CA GLY A 53 -3.67 -15.41 -4.66
C GLY A 53 -4.95 -15.15 -5.44
N ARG A 54 -5.69 -14.06 -5.16
CA ARG A 54 -6.92 -13.68 -5.85
C ARG A 54 -7.20 -12.17 -5.78
N PRO A 55 -8.03 -11.62 -6.70
CA PRO A 55 -8.52 -10.25 -6.57
C PRO A 55 -9.20 -10.03 -5.22
N LEU A 56 -8.96 -8.87 -4.62
CA LEU A 56 -9.66 -8.43 -3.42
C LEU A 56 -11.08 -7.99 -3.81
N PRO A 57 -12.14 -8.58 -3.21
CA PRO A 57 -13.52 -8.31 -3.60
C PRO A 57 -13.90 -6.84 -3.35
N GLU A 58 -14.87 -6.31 -4.09
CA GLU A 58 -15.41 -4.95 -3.93
C GLU A 58 -14.41 -3.81 -4.23
N ARG A 59 -13.29 -4.13 -4.89
CA ARG A 59 -12.25 -3.17 -5.27
C ARG A 59 -11.83 -3.43 -6.71
N LEU A 60 -11.42 -2.36 -7.39
CA LEU A 60 -10.62 -2.50 -8.61
C LEU A 60 -9.18 -2.87 -8.22
N ASN A 61 -8.71 -4.04 -8.66
CA ASN A 61 -7.37 -4.55 -8.41
C ASN A 61 -6.48 -4.22 -9.60
N VAL A 62 -5.47 -3.36 -9.40
CA VAL A 62 -4.49 -3.02 -10.42
C VAL A 62 -3.15 -3.64 -10.08
N VAL A 63 -2.72 -4.60 -10.89
CA VAL A 63 -1.46 -5.32 -10.71
C VAL A 63 -0.41 -4.79 -11.67
N LEU A 64 0.61 -4.10 -11.15
CA LEU A 64 1.73 -3.59 -11.93
C LEU A 64 2.63 -4.75 -12.39
N THR A 65 2.81 -4.85 -13.70
CA THR A 65 3.65 -5.88 -14.34
C THR A 65 4.17 -5.41 -15.70
N ARG A 66 5.43 -5.73 -16.00
CA ARG A 66 6.03 -5.50 -17.34
C ARG A 66 5.60 -6.54 -18.37
N ARG A 67 5.09 -7.70 -17.93
CA ARG A 67 4.61 -8.77 -18.81
C ARG A 67 3.19 -8.49 -19.23
N ARG A 68 2.90 -8.60 -20.54
CA ARG A 68 1.53 -8.58 -21.04
C ARG A 68 0.75 -9.74 -20.42
N ARG A 69 -0.28 -9.41 -19.65
CA ARG A 69 -1.27 -10.33 -19.08
C ARG A 69 -2.63 -9.67 -19.24
N SER A 70 -3.67 -10.48 -19.36
CA SER A 70 -5.06 -10.06 -19.33
C SER A 70 -5.81 -10.90 -18.30
N SER A 71 -6.92 -10.39 -17.83
CA SER A 71 -7.89 -11.13 -17.02
C SER A 71 -9.27 -10.93 -17.61
N ASP A 72 -10.09 -11.97 -17.55
CA ASP A 72 -11.52 -11.88 -17.89
C ASP A 72 -12.35 -11.31 -16.73
N ASP A 73 -11.74 -11.13 -15.54
CA ASP A 73 -12.38 -10.50 -14.38
C ASP A 73 -12.35 -8.97 -14.54
N PRO A 74 -13.51 -8.29 -14.62
CA PRO A 74 -13.57 -6.84 -14.78
C PRO A 74 -13.02 -6.07 -13.58
N SER A 75 -12.86 -6.73 -12.42
CA SER A 75 -12.25 -6.17 -11.21
C SER A 75 -10.74 -6.34 -11.14
N LEU A 76 -10.11 -7.01 -12.13
CA LEU A 76 -8.66 -7.23 -12.18
C LEU A 76 -8.04 -6.66 -13.46
N VAL A 77 -7.09 -5.74 -13.29
CA VAL A 77 -6.33 -5.13 -14.38
C VAL A 77 -4.85 -5.41 -14.19
N PHE A 78 -4.23 -6.12 -15.13
CA PHE A 78 -2.78 -6.14 -15.24
C PHE A 78 -2.33 -4.90 -16.01
N PHE A 79 -1.58 -4.03 -15.35
CA PHE A 79 -1.20 -2.73 -15.88
C PHE A 79 0.32 -2.67 -16.10
N ASN A 80 0.71 -2.23 -17.30
CA ASN A 80 2.10 -2.01 -17.66
C ASN A 80 2.33 -0.52 -17.88
N GLY A 81 2.89 0.15 -16.88
CA GLY A 81 3.17 1.58 -16.90
C GLY A 81 3.88 2.02 -15.62
N SER A 82 4.21 3.31 -15.56
CA SER A 82 4.81 3.94 -14.38
C SER A 82 3.78 4.18 -13.26
N PRO A 83 4.22 4.44 -12.01
CA PRO A 83 3.40 5.03 -10.96
C PRO A 83 2.53 6.21 -11.44
N GLY A 84 3.10 7.17 -12.18
CA GLY A 84 2.33 8.28 -12.74
C GLY A 84 1.23 7.84 -13.72
N ASP A 85 1.49 6.83 -14.54
CA ASP A 85 0.51 6.31 -15.51
C ASP A 85 -0.66 5.60 -14.83
N VAL A 86 -0.40 4.81 -13.79
CA VAL A 86 -1.47 4.11 -13.06
C VAL A 86 -2.35 5.09 -12.28
N VAL A 87 -1.77 6.16 -11.73
CA VAL A 87 -2.55 7.24 -11.09
C VAL A 87 -3.50 7.89 -12.10
N LYS A 88 -3.00 8.28 -13.28
CA LYS A 88 -3.84 8.86 -14.36
C LYS A 88 -4.91 7.89 -14.85
N PHE A 89 -4.59 6.61 -14.97
CA PHE A 89 -5.56 5.58 -15.35
C PHE A 89 -6.72 5.49 -14.35
N LEU A 90 -6.42 5.52 -13.04
CA LEU A 90 -7.42 5.48 -11.99
C LEU A 90 -8.23 6.79 -11.91
N GLU A 91 -7.60 7.95 -12.11
CA GLU A 91 -8.31 9.22 -12.27
C GLU A 91 -9.31 9.18 -13.43
N GLY A 92 -8.90 8.61 -14.58
CA GLY A 92 -9.78 8.42 -15.75
C GLY A 92 -10.98 7.49 -15.49
N LYS A 93 -10.94 6.71 -14.40
CA LYS A 93 -12.07 5.90 -13.91
C LYS A 93 -12.89 6.59 -12.82
N GLY A 94 -12.57 7.83 -12.48
CA GLY A 94 -13.28 8.64 -11.48
C GLY A 94 -12.79 8.45 -10.04
N TYR A 95 -11.64 7.79 -9.83
CA TYR A 95 -11.09 7.65 -8.48
C TYR A 95 -10.32 8.92 -8.05
N GLU A 96 -10.72 9.49 -6.92
CA GLU A 96 -10.04 10.65 -6.30
C GLU A 96 -8.87 10.25 -5.39
N ARG A 97 -8.82 8.97 -4.99
CA ARG A 97 -7.82 8.38 -4.10
C ARG A 97 -7.29 7.08 -4.71
N VAL A 98 -6.00 6.82 -4.55
CA VAL A 98 -5.33 5.60 -5.02
C VAL A 98 -4.70 4.89 -3.82
N ALA A 99 -5.11 3.66 -3.53
CA ALA A 99 -4.52 2.87 -2.45
C ALA A 99 -3.37 2.00 -2.98
N VAL A 100 -2.13 2.35 -2.67
CA VAL A 100 -0.96 1.52 -2.99
C VAL A 100 -0.70 0.59 -1.81
N ILE A 101 -0.85 -0.72 -2.03
CA ILE A 101 -0.78 -1.74 -0.96
C ILE A 101 0.54 -2.54 -0.97
N GLY A 102 1.45 -2.19 -1.87
CA GLY A 102 2.80 -2.76 -1.94
C GLY A 102 3.04 -3.64 -3.16
N GLY A 103 4.06 -4.49 -3.21
CA GLY A 103 5.12 -4.69 -2.23
C GLY A 103 6.31 -3.76 -2.42
N LYS A 104 7.46 -4.17 -1.87
CA LYS A 104 8.71 -3.41 -1.83
C LYS A 104 9.02 -2.64 -3.11
N THR A 105 8.98 -3.32 -4.27
CA THR A 105 9.27 -2.71 -5.57
C THR A 105 8.30 -1.59 -5.91
N VAL A 106 7.00 -1.78 -5.70
CA VAL A 106 5.98 -0.76 -6.01
C VAL A 106 6.12 0.43 -5.06
N PHE A 107 6.26 0.19 -3.75
CA PHE A 107 6.51 1.28 -2.81
C PHE A 107 7.76 2.09 -3.19
N THR A 108 8.84 1.41 -3.55
CA THR A 108 10.08 2.05 -4.01
C THR A 108 9.86 2.92 -5.25
N GLU A 109 9.14 2.41 -6.26
CA GLU A 109 8.87 3.15 -7.50
C GLU A 109 8.04 4.42 -7.23
N PHE A 110 6.98 4.33 -6.42
CA PHE A 110 6.16 5.49 -6.05
C PHE A 110 6.95 6.52 -5.20
N LEU A 111 7.80 6.07 -4.29
CA LEU A 111 8.67 6.96 -3.49
C LEU A 111 9.68 7.70 -4.39
N ARG A 112 10.32 7.00 -5.34
CA ARG A 112 11.27 7.61 -6.30
C ARG A 112 10.62 8.67 -7.19
N GLU A 113 9.36 8.45 -7.59
CA GLU A 113 8.58 9.42 -8.36
C GLU A 113 7.95 10.53 -7.50
N LYS A 114 8.15 10.49 -6.17
CA LYS A 114 7.56 11.43 -5.20
C LYS A 114 6.02 11.46 -5.28
N LEU A 115 5.42 10.32 -5.60
CA LEU A 115 3.97 10.12 -5.69
C LEU A 115 3.47 9.44 -4.43
N VAL A 116 3.43 10.20 -3.33
CA VAL A 116 2.83 9.76 -2.07
C VAL A 116 2.34 10.99 -1.32
N ASP A 117 1.10 10.95 -0.87
CA ASP A 117 0.47 12.04 -0.11
C ASP A 117 0.20 11.63 1.33
N GLU A 118 -0.18 10.37 1.56
CA GLU A 118 -0.44 9.82 2.88
C GLU A 118 0.12 8.40 3.06
N LEU A 119 0.42 8.07 4.31
CA LEU A 119 0.81 6.73 4.73
C LEU A 119 -0.13 6.29 5.85
N PHE A 120 -0.90 5.23 5.58
CA PHE A 120 -1.71 4.51 6.55
C PHE A 120 -0.93 3.26 6.94
N VAL A 121 -0.28 3.34 8.10
CA VAL A 121 0.69 2.36 8.56
C VAL A 121 0.13 1.62 9.77
N THR A 122 0.01 0.30 9.66
CA THR A 122 -0.16 -0.57 10.82
C THR A 122 1.21 -1.05 11.29
N VAL A 123 1.50 -0.90 12.57
CA VAL A 123 2.67 -1.49 13.24
C VAL A 123 2.20 -2.66 14.09
N GLU A 124 2.57 -3.87 13.67
CA GLU A 124 2.32 -5.09 14.42
C GLU A 124 3.41 -5.29 15.49
N PRO A 125 3.07 -5.77 16.71
CA PRO A 125 3.98 -5.82 17.85
C PRO A 125 4.95 -7.00 17.76
N TYR A 126 5.79 -6.99 16.74
CA TYR A 126 6.85 -7.96 16.47
C TYR A 126 8.16 -7.25 16.13
N VAL A 127 9.26 -8.00 16.25
CA VAL A 127 10.57 -7.65 15.69
C VAL A 127 11.02 -8.80 14.81
N PHE A 128 11.03 -8.58 13.50
CA PHE A 128 11.45 -9.59 12.53
C PHE A 128 12.96 -9.55 12.34
N GLY A 129 13.64 -10.65 12.70
CA GLY A 129 15.09 -10.80 12.45
C GLY A 129 15.43 -10.86 10.96
N LYS A 130 14.50 -11.35 10.12
CA LYS A 130 14.60 -11.39 8.66
C LYS A 130 13.24 -11.08 8.04
N GLY A 131 13.25 -10.44 6.88
CA GLY A 131 12.04 -10.09 6.16
C GLY A 131 12.30 -9.12 5.02
N ILE A 132 11.24 -8.75 4.31
CA ILE A 132 11.30 -7.81 3.19
C ILE A 132 11.13 -6.40 3.76
N PRO A 133 12.07 -5.46 3.53
CA PRO A 133 11.91 -4.08 3.97
C PRO A 133 10.77 -3.40 3.22
N PHE A 134 10.21 -2.35 3.82
CA PHE A 134 9.16 -1.54 3.21
C PHE A 134 9.50 -1.04 1.80
N PHE A 135 10.72 -0.55 1.58
CA PHE A 135 11.22 -0.10 0.29
C PHE A 135 12.73 -0.37 0.17
N ASP A 136 13.23 -0.32 -1.07
CA ASP A 136 14.66 -0.18 -1.35
C ASP A 136 15.05 1.31 -1.32
N GLU A 137 16.34 1.61 -1.29
CA GLU A 137 16.86 2.98 -1.19
C GLU A 137 16.36 3.92 -2.31
N PHE A 138 16.14 5.18 -1.93
CA PHE A 138 15.83 6.30 -2.82
C PHE A 138 16.51 7.58 -2.29
N GLU A 139 16.71 8.56 -3.17
CA GLU A 139 17.35 9.83 -2.81
C GLU A 139 16.40 10.77 -2.07
N GLY A 140 16.87 11.30 -0.92
CA GLY A 140 16.13 12.26 -0.10
C GLY A 140 15.25 11.62 0.98
N TYR A 141 14.28 12.39 1.47
CA TYR A 141 13.35 11.97 2.52
C TYR A 141 12.01 12.71 2.39
N PHE A 142 10.98 12.21 3.08
CA PHE A 142 9.66 12.85 3.17
C PHE A 142 9.41 13.31 4.61
N PRO A 143 9.23 14.62 4.88
CA PRO A 143 8.74 15.08 6.17
C PRO A 143 7.28 14.66 6.35
N LEU A 144 6.93 14.16 7.53
CA LEU A 144 5.61 13.61 7.82
C LEU A 144 4.95 14.34 9.00
N LYS A 145 3.65 14.57 8.88
CA LYS A 145 2.79 15.02 9.99
C LYS A 145 1.86 13.88 10.40
N LEU A 146 1.88 13.52 11.68
CA LEU A 146 0.94 12.56 12.24
C LEU A 146 -0.47 13.19 12.30
N LEU A 147 -1.44 12.50 11.72
CA LEU A 147 -2.85 12.92 11.66
C LEU A 147 -3.72 12.14 12.65
N GLU A 148 -3.52 10.84 12.76
CA GLU A 148 -4.31 9.94 13.60
C GLU A 148 -3.41 8.82 14.14
N MET A 149 -3.62 8.42 15.38
CA MET A 149 -3.09 7.18 15.92
C MET A 149 -4.19 6.42 16.67
N ARG A 150 -4.29 5.11 16.45
CA ARG A 150 -5.22 4.23 17.17
C ARG A 150 -4.53 2.94 17.59
N ARG A 151 -4.83 2.48 18.81
CA ARG A 151 -4.56 1.10 19.21
C ARG A 151 -5.71 0.22 18.71
N LEU A 152 -5.40 -0.81 17.94
CA LEU A 152 -6.39 -1.70 17.34
C LEU A 152 -6.82 -2.84 18.26
N ASN A 153 -5.93 -3.34 19.12
CA ASN A 153 -6.21 -4.46 20.01
C ASN A 153 -5.41 -4.40 21.33
N GLU A 154 -5.71 -5.32 22.25
CA GLU A 154 -5.06 -5.41 23.55
C GLU A 154 -3.57 -5.78 23.46
N ARG A 155 -3.13 -6.50 22.42
CA ARG A 155 -1.71 -6.82 22.24
C ARG A 155 -0.87 -5.59 21.86
N GLY A 156 -1.52 -4.56 21.29
CA GLY A 156 -0.88 -3.28 20.99
C GLY A 156 -0.55 -3.07 19.52
N THR A 157 -1.27 -3.72 18.60
CA THR A 157 -1.22 -3.33 17.17
C THR A 157 -1.62 -1.86 17.06
N LEU A 158 -0.77 -1.05 16.44
CA LEU A 158 -0.99 0.38 16.26
C LEU A 158 -1.32 0.69 14.81
N PHE A 159 -2.32 1.53 14.59
CA PHE A 159 -2.62 2.12 13.30
C PHE A 159 -2.29 3.62 13.33
N LEU A 160 -1.55 4.08 12.34
CA LEU A 160 -1.02 5.43 12.25
C LEU A 160 -1.37 6.01 10.87
N LYS A 161 -1.92 7.23 10.84
CA LYS A 161 -2.09 7.99 9.60
C LYS A 161 -1.13 9.16 9.58
N TYR A 162 -0.31 9.24 8.54
CA TYR A 162 0.58 10.36 8.28
C TYR A 162 0.21 11.03 6.97
N SER A 163 0.33 12.36 6.91
CA SER A 163 0.42 13.11 5.65
C SER A 163 1.86 13.50 5.37
N VAL A 164 2.25 13.45 4.10
CA VAL A 164 3.50 14.03 3.61
C VAL A 164 3.38 15.55 3.63
N GLU A 165 4.26 16.22 4.36
CA GLU A 165 4.29 17.67 4.40
C GLU A 165 4.87 18.22 3.11
N LYS A 166 4.03 18.84 2.28
CA LYS A 166 4.49 19.58 1.10
C LYS A 166 4.94 20.96 1.56
N SER A 167 6.16 21.34 1.23
CA SER A 167 6.62 22.72 1.40
C SER A 167 5.76 23.61 0.50
N HIS A 168 4.82 24.34 1.10
CA HIS A 168 4.10 25.39 0.41
C HIS A 168 5.10 26.54 0.24
N ARG A 169 5.48 26.84 -1.00
CA ARG A 169 6.13 28.11 -1.34
C ARG A 169 5.07 29.17 -1.53
#